data_AF-A0A1L9U248-F1
#
_entry.id   AF-A0A1L9U248-F1
#
_cell.length_a   1.000
_cell.length_b   1.000
_cell.length_c   1.000
_cell.angle_alpha   90.00
_cell.angle_beta   90.00
_cell.angle_gamma   90.00
#
_symmetry.space_group_name_H-M   'P 1'
#
loop_
_entity.id
_entity.type
_entity.pdbx_description
1 polymer ?
#
loop_
_entity_poly.entity_id
_entity_poly.type
_entity_poly.pdbx_seq_one_letter_code
_entity_poly.pdbx_strand_id
1 'polypeptide(L)'
;MIQETQELRLLEDIEISSVSRGPLFDCHLPDDSLHLGPFSSVQSFHQPFTSWHGQHNRGWPIVFTRGDLSSLNILVCGDDIIGIIDWETAGWYPSYRGYTTACQVNPQNSV
;
A
#
# COMPACT_ATOMS: atom_id res chain seq x y z
N MET A 1 -9.63 -1.93 17.27
CA MET A 1 -8.91 -1.60 16.03
C MET A 1 -7.89 -2.65 15.61
N ILE A 2 -6.90 -3.04 16.44
CA ILE A 2 -5.94 -4.12 16.07
C ILE A 2 -6.64 -5.49 15.96
N GLN A 3 -7.70 -5.70 16.75
CA GLN A 3 -8.47 -6.94 16.75
C GLN A 3 -9.30 -7.16 15.48
N GLU A 4 -9.87 -6.10 14.88
CA GLU A 4 -10.63 -6.23 13.62
C GLU A 4 -9.73 -6.51 12.41
N THR A 5 -8.45 -6.11 12.45
CA THR A 5 -7.51 -6.36 11.33
C THR A 5 -7.09 -7.83 11.24
N GLN A 6 -7.21 -8.61 12.33
CA GLN A 6 -6.90 -10.04 12.34
C GLN A 6 -8.06 -10.94 11.87
N GLU A 7 -9.29 -10.40 11.76
CA GLU A 7 -10.47 -11.15 11.30
C GLU A 7 -10.59 -11.27 9.77
N LEU A 8 -9.72 -10.59 9.01
CA LEU A 8 -9.55 -10.79 7.57
C LEU A 8 -8.85 -12.14 7.28
N ARG A 9 -9.40 -13.22 7.83
CA ARG A 9 -8.98 -14.61 7.64
C ARG A 9 -8.84 -14.89 6.14
N LEU A 10 -7.60 -15.18 5.74
CA LEU A 10 -7.17 -16.10 4.69
C LEU A 10 -8.31 -16.50 3.72
N LEU A 11 -8.76 -15.56 2.90
CA LEU A 11 -9.70 -15.83 1.82
C LEU A 11 -8.89 -16.43 0.67
N GLU A 12 -9.30 -17.59 0.17
CA GLU A 12 -8.57 -18.41 -0.80
C GLU A 12 -8.33 -17.71 -2.15
N ASP A 13 -8.92 -16.53 -2.36
CA ASP A 13 -8.71 -15.64 -3.50
C ASP A 13 -8.17 -14.28 -3.04
N ILE A 14 -6.90 -14.25 -2.59
CA ILE A 14 -6.23 -12.99 -2.22
C ILE A 14 -5.84 -12.25 -3.51
N GLU A 15 -6.62 -11.23 -3.86
CA GLU A 15 -6.35 -10.30 -4.95
C GLU A 15 -5.71 -9.02 -4.41
N ILE A 16 -4.99 -8.29 -5.27
CA ILE A 16 -4.50 -6.94 -4.97
C ILE A 16 -5.66 -5.97 -5.20
N SER A 17 -6.25 -5.48 -4.11
CA SER A 17 -7.52 -4.74 -4.12
C SER A 17 -7.70 -3.90 -2.86
N SER A 18 -8.61 -2.93 -2.87
CA SER A 18 -8.94 -2.14 -1.67
C SER A 18 -9.57 -2.99 -0.57
N VAL A 19 -9.77 -2.41 0.62
CA VAL A 19 -10.50 -3.08 1.73
C VAL A 19 -11.85 -3.65 1.27
N SER A 20 -12.52 -2.94 0.36
CA SER A 20 -13.83 -3.33 -0.21
C SER A 20 -13.72 -4.29 -1.40
N ARG A 21 -12.53 -4.84 -1.70
CA ARG A 21 -12.22 -5.68 -2.88
C ARG A 21 -12.44 -4.97 -4.24
N GLY A 22 -12.43 -3.64 -4.24
CA GLY A 22 -12.53 -2.83 -5.45
C GLY A 22 -11.18 -2.31 -5.94
N PRO A 23 -11.18 -1.37 -6.89
CA PRO A 23 -9.97 -0.67 -7.29
C PRO A 23 -9.28 0.00 -6.09
N LEU A 24 -7.96 -0.03 -6.10
CA LEU A 24 -7.09 0.68 -5.18
C LEU A 24 -7.04 2.15 -5.54
N PHE A 25 -7.00 3.05 -4.57
CA PHE A 25 -6.73 4.46 -4.82
C PHE A 25 -5.21 4.73 -4.75
N ASP A 26 -4.67 5.44 -5.73
CA ASP A 26 -3.27 5.88 -5.73
C ASP A 26 -3.18 7.25 -6.43
N CYS A 27 -2.97 8.30 -5.63
CA CYS A 27 -2.87 9.67 -6.13
C CYS A 27 -1.53 9.96 -6.84
N HIS A 28 -0.60 9.01 -6.86
CA HIS A 28 0.70 9.15 -7.51
C HIS A 28 0.74 8.55 -8.91
N LEU A 29 -0.40 8.11 -9.44
CA LEU A 29 -0.46 7.59 -10.78
C LEU A 29 -0.23 8.69 -11.80
N PRO A 30 0.54 8.41 -12.87
CA PRO A 30 0.84 9.41 -13.90
C PRO A 30 -0.36 9.73 -14.79
N ASP A 31 -1.47 9.00 -14.67
CA ASP A 31 -2.72 9.23 -15.39
C ASP A 31 -3.84 9.74 -14.46
N ASP A 32 -4.90 10.31 -15.04
CA ASP A 32 -6.05 10.84 -14.27
C ASP A 32 -6.90 9.73 -13.62
N SER A 33 -6.59 8.46 -13.89
CA SER A 33 -7.21 7.32 -13.25
C SER A 33 -6.53 7.10 -11.90
N LEU A 34 -6.96 7.86 -10.89
CA LEU A 34 -6.60 7.68 -9.47
C LEU A 34 -6.86 6.28 -8.91
N HIS A 35 -7.32 5.33 -9.73
CA HIS A 35 -7.77 4.00 -9.37
C HIS A 35 -7.03 2.92 -10.16
N LEU A 36 -6.56 1.88 -9.45
CA LEU A 36 -5.83 0.74 -10.00
C LEU A 36 -6.48 -0.59 -9.66
N GLY A 37 -6.51 -1.50 -10.63
CA GLY A 37 -6.96 -2.87 -10.42
C GLY A 37 -8.48 -2.99 -10.26
N PRO A 38 -8.99 -4.03 -9.57
CA PRO A 38 -8.24 -5.04 -8.82
C PRO A 38 -7.36 -5.94 -9.71
N PHE A 39 -6.35 -6.60 -9.13
CA PHE A 39 -5.44 -7.49 -9.85
C PHE A 39 -5.37 -8.86 -9.19
N SER A 40 -5.42 -9.92 -10.00
CA SER A 40 -5.30 -11.30 -9.54
C SER A 40 -3.87 -11.76 -9.25
N SER A 41 -2.85 -10.96 -9.63
CA SER A 41 -1.45 -11.28 -9.37
C SER A 41 -0.56 -10.04 -9.24
N VAL A 42 0.55 -10.22 -8.51
CA VAL A 42 1.63 -9.22 -8.41
C VAL A 42 2.19 -8.87 -9.79
N GLN A 43 2.29 -9.86 -10.70
CA GLN A 43 2.76 -9.64 -12.06
C GLN A 43 1.83 -8.70 -12.83
N SER A 44 0.50 -8.91 -12.77
CA SER A 44 -0.47 -8.01 -13.41
C SER A 44 -0.48 -6.61 -12.78
N PHE A 45 -0.25 -6.51 -11.47
CA PHE A 45 -0.11 -5.23 -10.78
C PHE A 45 1.14 -4.45 -11.24
N HIS A 46 2.23 -5.14 -11.60
CA HIS A 46 3.45 -4.50 -12.09
C HIS A 46 3.43 -4.13 -13.57
N GLN A 47 2.54 -4.71 -14.39
CA GLN A 47 2.49 -4.44 -15.84
C GLN A 47 2.44 -2.95 -16.20
N PRO A 48 1.64 -2.11 -15.53
CA PRO A 48 1.60 -0.67 -15.81
C PRO A 48 2.93 0.05 -15.49
N PHE A 49 3.74 -0.50 -14.58
CA PHE A 49 4.97 0.11 -14.11
C PHE A 49 6.19 -0.50 -14.83
N THR A 50 6.48 0.02 -16.02
CA THR A 50 7.58 -0.43 -16.90
C THR A 50 8.99 -0.32 -16.31
N SER A 51 9.18 0.19 -15.10
CA SER A 51 10.46 0.22 -14.40
C SER A 51 10.76 -1.03 -13.54
N TRP A 52 9.79 -1.94 -13.34
CA TRP A 52 9.92 -3.07 -12.42
C TRP A 52 10.35 -4.40 -13.04
N HIS A 53 10.86 -4.37 -14.29
CA HIS A 53 11.22 -5.54 -15.11
C HIS A 53 12.16 -6.59 -14.46
N GLY A 54 12.78 -6.30 -13.31
CA GLY A 54 13.64 -7.24 -12.57
C GLY A 54 13.04 -7.88 -11.31
N GLN A 55 11.82 -7.50 -10.89
CA GLN A 55 11.24 -7.93 -9.60
C GLN A 55 10.02 -8.85 -9.74
N HIS A 56 9.56 -9.12 -10.97
CA HIS A 56 8.36 -9.93 -11.25
C HIS A 56 8.46 -11.38 -10.76
N ASN A 57 9.68 -11.91 -10.59
CA ASN A 57 9.90 -13.32 -10.22
C ASN A 57 10.08 -13.54 -8.71
N ARG A 58 9.92 -12.48 -7.90
CA ARG A 58 9.89 -12.63 -6.44
C ARG A 58 8.46 -12.92 -6.02
N GLY A 59 8.25 -14.04 -5.34
CA GLY A 59 6.97 -14.42 -4.74
C GLY A 59 6.65 -13.48 -3.57
N TRP A 60 6.20 -12.26 -3.87
CA TRP A 60 5.79 -11.29 -2.86
C TRP A 60 4.45 -11.72 -2.28
N PRO A 61 4.37 -12.07 -0.98
CA PRO A 61 3.09 -12.38 -0.37
C PRO A 61 2.20 -11.14 -0.43
N ILE A 62 0.92 -11.36 -0.73
CA ILE A 62 -0.08 -10.29 -0.65
C ILE A 62 -0.48 -10.16 0.82
N VAL A 63 -0.35 -8.95 1.34
CA VAL A 63 -0.63 -8.64 2.75
C VAL A 63 -1.50 -7.40 2.82
N PHE A 64 -2.28 -7.30 3.89
CA PHE A 64 -3.02 -6.09 4.18
C PHE A 64 -2.01 -5.00 4.57
N THR A 65 -1.98 -3.92 3.80
CA THR A 65 -1.15 -2.75 4.11
C THR A 65 -1.98 -1.50 4.05
N ARG A 66 -1.46 -0.45 4.66
CA ARG A 66 -2.07 0.88 4.61
C ARG A 66 -2.10 1.48 3.19
N GLY A 67 -1.26 1.03 2.27
CA GLY A 67 -1.16 1.62 0.93
C GLY A 67 -0.27 2.86 0.87
N ASP A 68 -0.34 3.76 1.87
CA ASP A 68 0.54 4.93 2.02
C ASP A 68 1.04 5.12 3.48
N LEU A 69 2.25 4.63 3.75
CA LEU A 69 2.94 4.82 5.03
C LEU A 69 4.02 5.91 4.98
N SER A 70 3.73 7.06 4.35
CA SER A 70 4.59 8.24 4.43
C SER A 70 4.73 8.77 5.86
N SER A 71 5.87 9.41 6.17
CA SER A 71 6.08 10.16 7.42
C SER A 71 5.04 11.27 7.64
N LEU A 72 4.39 11.77 6.57
CA LEU A 72 3.32 12.76 6.65
C LEU A 72 2.08 12.24 7.39
N ASN A 73 1.91 10.91 7.40
CA ASN A 73 0.74 10.23 7.92
C ASN A 73 0.99 9.57 9.29
N ILE A 74 2.10 9.93 9.95
CA ILE A 74 2.50 9.48 11.28
C ILE A 74 2.56 10.71 12.21
N LEU A 75 1.74 10.71 13.25
CA LEU A 75 1.75 11.72 14.29
C LEU A 75 2.69 11.31 15.41
N VAL A 76 3.60 12.20 15.78
CA VAL A 76 4.62 11.97 16.81
C VAL A 76 4.49 13.05 17.90
N CYS A 77 4.64 12.64 19.16
CA CYS A 77 4.77 13.53 20.32
C CYS A 77 6.04 13.16 21.07
N GLY A 78 7.06 14.02 21.02
CA GLY A 78 8.40 13.66 21.51
C GLY A 78 9.00 12.54 20.67
N ASP A 79 9.35 11.42 21.30
CA ASP A 79 9.86 10.21 20.64
C ASP A 79 8.77 9.14 20.43
N ASP A 80 7.53 9.43 20.84
CA ASP A 80 6.43 8.48 20.81
C ASP A 80 5.52 8.69 19.58
N ILE A 81 5.26 7.61 18.84
CA ILE A 81 4.22 7.60 17.80
C ILE A 81 2.85 7.58 18.49
N ILE A 82 2.09 8.66 18.34
CA ILE A 82 0.77 8.84 18.97
C ILE A 82 -0.39 8.57 18.02
N GLY A 83 -0.14 8.47 16.71
CA GLY A 83 -1.21 8.25 15.74
C GLY A 83 -0.71 7.91 14.36
N ILE A 84 -1.54 7.17 13.64
CA ILE A 84 -1.37 6.78 12.24
C ILE A 84 -2.68 7.19 11.55
N ILE A 85 -2.64 8.25 10.74
CA ILE A 85 -3.83 8.92 10.13
C ILE A 85 -3.79 8.87 8.62
N ASP A 86 -4.92 8.92 7.92
CA ASP A 86 -5.00 8.74 6.45
C ASP A 86 -4.93 7.26 6.03
N TRP A 87 -6.04 6.54 6.17
CA TRP A 87 -6.19 5.11 5.85
C TRP A 87 -6.95 4.87 4.55
N GLU A 88 -7.19 5.90 3.75
CA GLU A 88 -8.06 5.82 2.57
C GLU A 88 -7.49 4.94 1.45
N THR A 89 -6.17 4.72 1.45
CA THR A 89 -5.45 3.85 0.52
C THR A 89 -5.26 2.41 1.04
N ALA A 90 -5.84 2.06 2.19
CA ALA A 90 -5.65 0.74 2.79
C ALA A 90 -6.22 -0.38 1.89
N GLY A 91 -5.50 -1.48 1.82
CA GLY A 91 -5.87 -2.59 0.95
C GLY A 91 -4.87 -3.74 0.97
N TRP A 92 -5.10 -4.69 0.09
CA TRP A 92 -4.25 -5.83 -0.15
C TRP A 92 -3.23 -5.50 -1.22
N TYR A 93 -1.95 -5.53 -0.85
CA TYR A 93 -0.84 -5.18 -1.73
C TYR A 93 0.27 -6.22 -1.64
N PRO A 94 1.18 -6.27 -2.63
CA PRO A 94 2.44 -6.98 -2.46
C PRO A 94 3.19 -6.45 -1.22
N SER A 95 3.80 -7.33 -0.43
CA SER A 95 4.41 -6.98 0.87
C SER A 95 5.48 -5.88 0.84
N TYR A 96 6.13 -5.65 -0.31
CA TYR A 96 7.11 -4.59 -0.44
C TYR A 96 6.49 -3.18 -0.47
N ARG A 97 5.16 -3.05 -0.70
CA ARG A 97 4.50 -1.76 -0.94
C ARG A 97 4.64 -0.79 0.23
N GLY A 98 4.55 -1.27 1.47
CA GLY A 98 4.73 -0.45 2.67
C GLY A 98 6.12 0.20 2.74
N TYR A 99 7.17 -0.48 2.25
CA TYR A 99 8.52 0.08 2.19
C TYR A 99 8.65 1.15 1.11
N THR A 100 8.01 0.95 -0.05
CA THR A 100 8.11 1.93 -1.15
C THR A 100 7.43 3.26 -0.83
N THR A 101 6.33 3.25 -0.08
CA THR A 101 5.65 4.48 0.34
C THR A 101 6.32 5.13 1.55
N ALA A 102 6.95 4.35 2.43
CA ALA A 102 7.75 4.90 3.53
C ALA A 102 8.94 5.74 3.04
N CYS A 103 9.45 5.48 1.83
CA CYS A 103 10.48 6.30 1.19
C CYS A 103 9.96 7.65 0.66
N GLN A 104 8.65 7.92 0.68
CA GLN A 104 8.08 9.23 0.38
C GLN A 104 8.23 10.13 1.62
N VAL A 105 9.47 10.52 1.87
CA VAL A 105 9.85 11.38 2.98
C VAL A 105 9.39 12.81 2.71
N ASN A 106 8.91 13.49 3.76
CA ASN A 106 8.59 14.91 3.70
C ASN A 106 9.87 15.72 3.36
N PRO A 107 9.95 16.41 2.21
CA PRO A 107 11.12 17.24 1.88
C PRO A 107 11.31 18.42 2.85
N GLN A 108 10.30 18.75 3.65
CA GLN A 108 10.39 19.80 4.67
C GLN A 108 10.97 19.33 6.01
N ASN A 109 11.17 18.02 6.21
CA ASN A 109 11.88 17.49 7.38
C ASN A 109 13.40 17.52 7.18
N SER A 110 13.91 18.64 6.67
CA SER A 110 15.35 18.91 6.63
C SER A 110 15.77 19.52 7.98
N VAL A 111 16.80 18.96 8.61
CA VAL A 111 17.49 19.60 9.76
C VAL A 111 18.13 20.92 9.37
#